data_AF-A0A520Q897-F1
#
_entry.id   AF-A0A520Q897-F1
#
_cell.length_a   1.000
_cell.length_b   1.000
_cell.length_c   1.000
_cell.angle_alpha   90.00
_cell.angle_beta   90.00
_cell.angle_gamma   90.00
#
_symmetry.space_group_name_H-M   'P 1'
#
loop_
_entity.id
_entity.type
_entity.pdbx_description
1 polymer ?
#
loop_
_entity_poly.entity_id
_entity_poly.type
_entity_poly.pdbx_seq_one_letter_code
_entity_poly.pdbx_strand_id
1 'polypeptide(L)'
;MPMDLDACSDEALMAAYLCGDQAAHRALFDRLAPQLTASIRRHLKDDADAEDVLQRTFLAVHRARHDFRAGAKVRPWVFTIAMNLVRDTFRRRKRQRESPL
;
A
#
# COMPACT_ATOMS: atom_id res chain seq x y z
N MET A 1 28.18 5.77 4.76
CA MET A 1 27.48 6.96 4.21
C MET A 1 25.99 6.70 4.40
N PRO A 2 25.26 7.50 5.20
CA PRO A 2 23.81 7.39 5.18
C PRO A 2 23.35 7.77 3.77
N MET A 3 22.69 6.85 3.07
CA MET A 3 22.04 7.16 1.81
C MET A 3 20.97 8.21 2.12
N ASP A 4 20.96 9.32 1.39
CA ASP A 4 19.87 10.28 1.49
C ASP A 4 18.61 9.61 0.89
N LEU A 5 17.83 8.99 1.77
CA LEU A 5 16.62 8.26 1.42
C LEU A 5 15.54 9.20 0.89
N ASP A 6 15.61 10.51 1.17
CA ASP A 6 14.69 11.53 0.67
C ASP A 6 15.00 11.92 -0.78
N ALA A 7 16.25 11.83 -1.21
CA ALA A 7 16.66 12.04 -2.61
C ALA A 7 16.42 10.82 -3.52
N CYS A 8 16.25 9.62 -2.94
CA CYS A 8 16.07 8.39 -3.71
C CYS A 8 14.70 8.35 -4.41
N SER A 9 14.63 7.77 -5.61
CA SER A 9 13.35 7.46 -6.25
C SER A 9 12.63 6.32 -5.52
N ASP A 10 11.31 6.22 -5.69
CA ASP A 10 10.54 5.12 -5.09
C ASP A 10 11.03 3.76 -5.61
N GLU A 11 11.44 3.68 -6.88
CA GLU A 11 12.03 2.46 -7.46
C GLU A 11 13.36 2.08 -6.79
N ALA A 12 14.23 3.06 -6.49
CA ALA A 12 15.50 2.80 -5.81
C ALA A 12 15.27 2.33 -4.37
N LEU A 13 14.33 2.95 -3.65
CA LEU A 13 13.95 2.51 -2.32
C LEU A 13 13.33 1.10 -2.34
N MET A 14 12.54 0.76 -3.37
CA MET A 14 11.99 -0.59 -3.50
C MET A 14 13.09 -1.62 -3.77
N ALA A 15 14.08 -1.30 -4.61
CA ALA A 15 15.22 -2.17 -4.84
C ALA A 15 16.03 -2.41 -3.54
N ALA A 16 16.30 -1.37 -2.77
CA ALA A 16 16.98 -1.48 -1.47
C ALA A 16 16.15 -2.30 -0.46
N TYR A 17 14.84 -2.08 -0.43
CA TYR A 17 13.92 -2.85 0.40
C TYR A 17 13.92 -4.35 0.04
N LEU A 18 14.00 -4.71 -1.25
CA LEU A 18 14.13 -6.11 -1.67
C LEU A 18 15.42 -6.76 -1.19
N CYS A 19 16.49 -5.98 -1.00
CA CYS A 19 17.74 -6.42 -0.41
C CYS A 19 17.70 -6.51 1.13
N GLY A 20 16.57 -6.22 1.76
CA GLY A 20 16.40 -6.27 3.22
C GLY A 20 16.62 -4.96 3.95
N ASP A 21 16.78 -3.84 3.24
CA ASP A 21 16.93 -2.52 3.86
C ASP A 21 15.60 -2.05 4.49
N GLN A 22 15.53 -2.11 5.82
CA GLN A 22 14.36 -1.69 6.58
C GLN A 22 14.14 -0.17 6.55
N ALA A 23 15.20 0.63 6.40
CA ALA A 23 15.10 2.08 6.28
C ALA A 23 14.47 2.47 4.94
N ALA A 24 14.81 1.75 3.87
CA ALA A 24 14.18 1.95 2.56
C ALA A 24 12.68 1.60 2.56
N HIS A 25 12.29 0.53 3.26
CA HIS A 25 10.87 0.21 3.50
C HIS A 25 10.16 1.36 4.21
N ARG A 26 10.77 1.90 5.27
CA ARG A 26 10.18 2.98 6.04
C ARG A 26 10.00 4.25 5.21
N ALA A 27 11.01 4.62 4.43
CA ALA A 27 10.94 5.77 3.53
C ALA A 27 9.82 5.61 2.47
N LEU A 28 9.66 4.40 1.89
CA LEU A 28 8.53 4.11 1.00
C LEU A 28 7.19 4.25 1.71
N PHE A 29 7.07 3.71 2.92
CA PHE A 29 5.85 3.82 3.72
C PHE A 29 5.49 5.28 3.97
N ASP A 30 6.41 6.07 4.49
CA ASP A 30 6.17 7.47 4.86
C ASP A 30 5.76 8.33 3.64
N ARG A 31 6.28 8.01 2.45
CA ARG A 31 5.90 8.68 1.19
C ARG A 31 4.54 8.25 0.64
N LEU A 32 4.24 6.95 0.67
CA LEU A 32 3.07 6.39 0.01
C LEU A 32 1.83 6.41 0.90
N ALA A 33 1.99 6.25 2.21
CA ALA A 33 0.88 6.12 3.14
C ALA A 33 -0.08 7.32 3.10
N PRO A 34 0.35 8.60 3.13
CA PRO A 34 -0.58 9.73 3.08
C PRO A 34 -1.41 9.76 1.79
N GLN A 35 -0.79 9.43 0.65
CA GLN A 35 -1.44 9.42 -0.66
C GLN A 35 -2.44 8.26 -0.78
N LEU A 36 -2.07 7.08 -0.28
CA LEU A 36 -2.96 5.91 -0.24
C LEU A 36 -4.14 6.17 0.69
N THR A 37 -3.92 6.65 1.90
CA THR A 37 -4.98 6.99 2.85
C THR A 37 -5.97 7.99 2.25
N ALA A 38 -5.49 9.06 1.61
CA ALA A 38 -6.35 10.02 0.94
C ALA A 38 -7.19 9.38 -0.18
N SER A 39 -6.60 8.50 -0.98
CA SER A 39 -7.33 7.78 -2.04
C SER A 39 -8.35 6.79 -1.47
N ILE A 40 -7.95 5.97 -0.50
CA ILE A 40 -8.81 4.97 0.16
C ILE A 40 -10.01 5.64 0.83
N ARG A 41 -9.78 6.74 1.57
CA ARG A 41 -10.85 7.52 2.23
C ARG A 41 -11.88 8.04 1.23
N ARG A 42 -11.46 8.52 0.06
CA ARG A 42 -12.38 8.96 -1.00
C ARG A 42 -13.31 7.85 -1.48
N HIS A 43 -12.85 6.60 -1.44
CA HIS A 43 -13.67 5.45 -1.79
C HIS A 43 -14.55 4.98 -0.61
N LEU A 44 -13.96 4.64 0.53
CA LEU A 44 -14.68 3.95 1.62
C LEU A 44 -15.53 4.88 2.50
N LYS A 45 -15.20 6.18 2.56
CA LYS A 45 -15.87 7.20 3.38
C LYS A 45 -16.03 6.81 4.87
N ASP A 46 -15.08 6.06 5.38
CA ASP A 46 -15.02 5.56 6.75
C ASP A 46 -13.54 5.44 7.14
N ASP A 47 -13.18 6.00 8.29
CA ASP A 47 -11.77 6.08 8.69
C ASP A 47 -11.22 4.76 9.20
N ALA A 48 -12.03 3.93 9.87
CA ALA A 48 -11.59 2.65 10.40
C ALA A 48 -11.31 1.65 9.26
N ASP A 49 -12.20 1.58 8.27
CA ASP A 49 -11.98 0.75 7.09
C ASP A 49 -10.84 1.31 6.22
N ALA A 50 -10.62 2.63 6.21
CA ALA A 50 -9.48 3.20 5.49
C ALA A 50 -8.14 2.79 6.12
N GLU A 51 -8.05 2.80 7.45
CA GLU A 51 -6.88 2.35 8.20
C GLU A 51 -6.64 0.85 8.01
N ASP A 52 -7.68 0.00 8.12
CA ASP A 52 -7.58 -1.44 7.85
C ASP A 52 -7.05 -1.72 6.44
N VAL A 53 -7.61 -1.05 5.43
CA VAL A 53 -7.17 -1.22 4.04
C VAL A 53 -5.75 -0.74 3.82
N LEU A 54 -5.33 0.36 4.45
CA LEU A 54 -3.94 0.84 4.38
C LEU A 54 -2.98 -0.22 4.94
N GLN A 55 -3.27 -0.74 6.13
CA GLN A 55 -2.45 -1.75 6.78
C GLN A 55 -2.39 -3.05 5.95
N ARG A 56 -3.54 -3.53 5.45
CA ARG A 56 -3.61 -4.69 4.56
C ARG A 56 -2.86 -4.46 3.25
N THR A 57 -2.84 -3.23 2.73
CA THR A 57 -2.08 -2.87 1.52
C THR A 57 -0.60 -3.06 1.76
N PHE A 58 -0.04 -2.48 2.82
CA PHE A 58 1.39 -2.63 3.10
C PHE A 58 1.80 -4.07 3.44
N LEU A 59 0.92 -4.82 4.12
CA LEU A 59 1.15 -6.25 4.34
C LEU A 59 1.16 -7.04 3.02
N ALA A 60 0.23 -6.74 2.10
CA ALA A 60 0.18 -7.36 0.78
C ALA A 60 1.40 -6.98 -0.07
N VAL A 61 1.82 -5.72 -0.05
CA VAL A 61 3.05 -5.25 -0.69
C VAL A 61 4.26 -5.97 -0.13
N HIS A 62 4.37 -6.09 1.20
CA HIS A 62 5.46 -6.83 1.83
C HIS A 62 5.48 -8.28 1.35
N ARG A 63 4.33 -8.97 1.34
CA ARG A 63 4.24 -10.37 0.88
C ARG A 63 4.57 -10.54 -0.60
N ALA A 64 4.11 -9.62 -1.45
CA ALA A 64 4.29 -9.67 -2.90
C ALA A 64 5.55 -8.96 -3.40
N ARG A 65 6.42 -8.46 -2.50
CA ARG A 65 7.60 -7.66 -2.89
C ARG A 65 8.51 -8.41 -3.86
N HIS A 66 8.69 -9.72 -3.66
CA HIS A 66 9.54 -10.53 -4.53
C HIS A 66 8.95 -10.74 -5.93
N ASP A 67 7.65 -10.51 -6.11
CA ASP A 67 6.97 -10.54 -7.42
C ASP A 67 7.04 -9.17 -8.14
N PHE A 68 7.56 -8.14 -7.48
CA PHE A 68 7.71 -6.83 -8.09
C PHE A 68 8.73 -6.88 -9.22
N ARG A 69 8.26 -6.62 -10.44
CA ARG A 69 9.13 -6.59 -11.62
C ARG A 69 10.06 -5.38 -11.56
N ALA A 70 11.37 -5.64 -11.54
CA ALA A 70 12.39 -4.60 -11.66
C ALA A 70 12.14 -3.71 -12.89
N GLY A 71 12.22 -2.39 -12.71
CA GLY A 71 11.91 -1.40 -13.75
C GLY A 71 10.43 -1.03 -13.89
N ALA A 72 9.51 -1.71 -13.21
CA ALA A 72 8.14 -1.23 -13.07
C ALA A 72 8.07 -0.01 -12.14
N LYS A 73 6.98 0.76 -12.25
CA LYS A 73 6.72 1.90 -11.35
C LYS A 73 6.11 1.42 -10.04
N VAL A 74 6.68 1.82 -8.91
CA VAL A 74 6.25 1.37 -7.58
C VAL A 74 4.86 1.91 -7.23
N ARG A 75 4.63 3.21 -7.45
CA ARG A 75 3.35 3.87 -7.14
C ARG A 75 2.15 3.16 -7.78
N PRO A 76 2.04 2.99 -9.12
CA PRO A 76 0.91 2.31 -9.73
C PRO A 76 0.71 0.88 -9.22
N TRP A 77 1.79 0.15 -8.93
CA TRP A 77 1.70 -1.21 -8.43
C TRP A 77 1.09 -1.26 -7.01
N VAL A 78 1.57 -0.41 -6.10
CA VAL A 78 1.01 -0.31 -4.74
C VAL A 78 -0.44 0.18 -4.75
N PHE A 79 -0.76 1.18 -5.58
CA PHE A 79 -2.13 1.67 -5.73
C PHE A 79 -3.07 0.59 -6.29
N THR A 80 -2.59 -0.27 -7.19
CA THR A 80 -3.39 -1.39 -7.71
C THR A 80 -3.78 -2.35 -6.59
N ILE A 81 -2.83 -2.70 -5.72
CA ILE A 81 -3.07 -3.54 -4.54
C ILE A 81 -4.10 -2.88 -3.62
N ALA A 82 -3.92 -1.59 -3.30
CA ALA A 82 -4.84 -0.83 -2.46
C ALA A 82 -6.26 -0.82 -3.01
N MET A 83 -6.43 -0.52 -4.31
CA MET A 83 -7.75 -0.45 -4.94
C MET A 83 -8.45 -1.81 -5.02
N ASN A 84 -7.69 -2.91 -5.14
CA ASN A 84 -8.26 -4.25 -5.04
C ASN A 84 -8.79 -4.53 -3.63
N LEU A 85 -8.08 -4.11 -2.58
CA LEU A 85 -8.52 -4.24 -1.19
C LEU A 85 -9.72 -3.34 -0.86
N VAL A 86 -9.77 -2.13 -1.43
CA VAL A 86 -10.96 -1.27 -1.36
C VAL A 86 -12.19 -1.98 -1.95
N ARG A 87 -12.07 -2.57 -3.14
CA ARG A 87 -13.16 -3.33 -3.78
C ARG A 87 -13.59 -4.53 -2.96
N ASP A 88 -12.65 -5.26 -2.38
CA ASP A 88 -12.94 -6.38 -1.48
C ASP A 88 -13.72 -5.92 -0.23
N THR A 89 -13.31 -4.79 0.36
CA THR A 89 -13.97 -4.21 1.53
C THR A 89 -15.40 -3.78 1.22
N PHE A 90 -15.66 -3.18 0.05
CA PHE A 90 -17.03 -2.92 -0.41
C PHE A 90 -17.87 -4.19 -0.55
N ARG A 91 -17.30 -5.25 -1.13
CA ARG A 91 -17.99 -6.55 -1.28
C ARG A 91 -18.33 -7.16 0.09
N ARG A 92 -17.42 -7.05 1.07
CA ARG A 92 -17.64 -7.49 2.45
C ARG A 92 -18.79 -6.72 3.12
N ARG A 93 -18.79 -5.39 3.03
CA ARG A 93 -19.86 -4.53 3.56
C ARG A 93 -21.23 -4.87 2.97
N LYS A 94 -21.30 -5.10 1.66
CA LYS A 94 -22.56 -5.47 0.99
C LYS A 94 -23.13 -6.77 1.55
N ARG A 95 -22.29 -7.81 1.68
CA ARG A 95 -22.71 -9.10 2.27
C ARG A 95 -23.19 -8.97 3.71
N GLN A 96 -22.51 -8.17 4.53
CA GLN A 96 -22.91 -7.92 5.92
C GLN A 96 -24.28 -7.23 6.03
N ARG A 97 -24.64 -6.37 5.06
CA ARG A 97 -25.97 -5.72 5.01
C ARG A 97 -27.08 -6.65 4.52
N GLU A 98 -26.75 -7.64 3.68
CA GLU A 98 -27.71 -8.58 3.08
C GLU A 98 -27.97 -9.82 3.96
N SER A 99 -27.24 -9.99 5.06
CA SER A 99 -27.57 -10.98 6.11
C SER A 99 -28.14 -10.28 7.35
N PRO A 100 -29.42 -9.87 7.34
CA PRO A 100 -30.14 -9.64 8.58
C PRO A 100 -30.47 -11.02 9.17
N LEU A 101 -29.91 -11.32 10.34
CA LEU A 101 -30.49 -12.28 11.27
C LEU A 101 -31.66 -11.61 11.99
#